data_AF-A0A0V0H3H1-F1
#
_entry.id   AF-A0A0V0H3H1-F1
#
_cell.length_a   1.000
_cell.length_b   1.000
_cell.length_c   1.000
_cell.angle_alpha   90.00
_cell.angle_beta   90.00
_cell.angle_gamma   90.00
#
_symmetry.space_group_name_H-M   'P 1'
#
loop_
_entity.id
_entity.type
_entity.pdbx_description
1 polymer ?
#
loop_
_entity_poly.entity_id
_entity_poly.type
_entity_poly.pdbx_seq_one_letter_code
_entity_poly.pdbx_strand_id
1 'polypeptide(L)'
;MQDGSNWYKVLTSIQAFWSQIFLIPKKILQTIETLCKRFLWKRDAQSKGKALIAWECWPKVAGGLNITDVYIWNKAAILKHLWNLAQKKDKLWIVWVHTYYIKGKGPWEVAGQQASWMVRKIIQADHWISEAGIPMTEIMDANDFTIKSMYKKLRGISSKCHGEG
;
A
#
# COMPACT_ATOMS: atom_id res chain seq x y z
N MET A 1 23.42 -5.91 20.89
CA MET A 1 22.27 -6.65 20.32
C MET A 1 21.98 -6.08 18.94
N GLN A 2 22.77 -6.49 17.96
CA GLN A 2 22.59 -6.21 16.54
C GLN A 2 22.22 -7.55 15.87
N ASP A 3 21.41 -7.46 14.82
CA ASP A 3 21.01 -8.54 13.90
C ASP A 3 19.65 -9.25 14.12
N GLY A 4 18.66 -8.51 14.61
CA GLY A 4 17.24 -8.91 14.51
C GLY A 4 16.48 -8.22 13.37
N SER A 5 17.13 -7.36 12.57
CA SER A 5 16.45 -6.45 11.64
C SER A 5 16.54 -6.85 10.16
N ASN A 6 17.34 -7.85 9.81
CA ASN A 6 17.60 -8.18 8.41
C ASN A 6 16.41 -8.92 7.74
N TRP A 7 15.79 -9.86 8.45
CA TRP A 7 14.63 -10.61 7.95
C TRP A 7 13.40 -9.73 7.65
N TYR A 8 13.15 -8.69 8.46
CA TYR A 8 12.02 -7.76 8.22
C TYR A 8 12.23 -6.94 6.94
N LYS A 9 13.47 -6.52 6.66
CA LYS A 9 13.82 -5.85 5.40
C LYS A 9 13.60 -6.77 4.20
N VAL A 10 13.96 -8.06 4.32
CA VAL A 10 13.71 -9.06 3.29
C VAL A 10 12.20 -9.22 3.05
N LEU A 11 11.40 -9.43 4.10
CA LEU A 11 9.95 -9.57 3.96
C LEU A 11 9.27 -8.34 3.36
N THR A 12 9.66 -7.14 3.80
CA THR A 12 9.11 -5.90 3.24
C THR A 12 9.56 -5.67 1.80
N SER A 13 10.77 -6.05 1.41
CA SER A 13 11.19 -5.99 0.01
C SER A 13 10.40 -6.96 -0.88
N ILE A 14 10.14 -8.18 -0.40
CA ILE A 14 9.32 -9.18 -1.10
C ILE A 14 7.90 -8.65 -1.26
N GLN A 15 7.29 -8.15 -0.18
CA GLN A 15 5.96 -7.55 -0.22
C GLN A 15 5.92 -6.32 -1.14
N ALA A 16 6.93 -5.46 -1.11
CA ALA A 16 7.02 -4.29 -1.98
C ALA A 16 7.18 -4.69 -3.46
N PHE A 17 7.92 -5.76 -3.75
CA PHE A 17 8.02 -6.33 -5.10
C PHE A 17 6.66 -6.85 -5.57
N TRP A 18 6.01 -7.71 -4.79
CA TRP A 18 4.72 -8.28 -5.18
C TRP A 18 3.63 -7.22 -5.30
N SER A 19 3.64 -6.17 -4.47
CA SER A 19 2.67 -5.06 -4.56
C SER A 19 2.75 -4.28 -5.87
N GLN A 20 3.87 -4.35 -6.60
CA GLN A 20 4.03 -3.72 -7.92
C GLN A 20 3.41 -4.54 -9.05
N ILE A 21 3.15 -5.82 -8.81
CA ILE A 21 2.67 -6.79 -9.79
C ILE A 21 1.21 -7.13 -9.51
N PHE A 22 0.85 -7.33 -8.23
CA PHE A 22 -0.45 -7.77 -7.79
C PHE A 22 -1.05 -6.84 -6.73
N LEU A 23 -2.37 -6.69 -6.76
CA LEU A 23 -3.10 -6.14 -5.62
C LEU A 23 -3.09 -7.14 -4.47
N ILE A 24 -2.41 -6.81 -3.38
CA ILE A 24 -2.36 -7.66 -2.20
C ILE A 24 -3.65 -7.44 -1.38
N PRO A 25 -4.48 -8.48 -1.17
CA PRO A 25 -5.67 -8.37 -0.33
C PRO A 25 -5.30 -8.06 1.13
N LYS A 26 -6.17 -7.31 1.81
CA LYS A 26 -5.97 -6.90 3.21
C LYS A 26 -5.72 -8.09 4.15
N LYS A 27 -6.39 -9.22 3.92
CA LYS A 27 -6.19 -10.47 4.71
C LYS A 27 -4.75 -10.98 4.62
N ILE A 28 -4.13 -10.91 3.44
CA ILE A 28 -2.73 -11.34 3.26
C ILE A 28 -1.79 -10.39 4.00
N LEU A 29 -2.03 -9.07 3.91
CA LEU A 29 -1.26 -8.08 4.67
C LEU A 29 -1.37 -8.32 6.18
N GLN A 30 -2.57 -8.62 6.68
CA GLN A 30 -2.79 -8.96 8.09
C GLN A 30 -2.03 -10.23 8.51
N THR A 31 -2.01 -11.25 7.66
CA THR A 31 -1.23 -12.47 7.92
C THR A 31 0.27 -12.18 7.97
N ILE A 32 0.78 -11.38 7.02
CA ILE A 32 2.20 -10.96 7.00
C ILE A 32 2.54 -10.17 8.26
N GLU A 33 1.71 -9.21 8.63
CA GLU A 33 1.89 -8.40 9.85
C GLU A 33 1.85 -9.28 11.11
N THR A 34 0.90 -10.22 11.19
CA THR A 34 0.78 -11.16 12.31
C THR A 34 2.00 -12.07 12.41
N LEU A 35 2.50 -12.58 11.28
CA LEU A 35 3.70 -13.41 11.24
C LEU A 35 4.92 -12.61 11.70
N CYS A 36 5.06 -11.35 11.24
CA CYS A 36 6.12 -10.45 11.69
C CYS A 36 6.04 -10.19 13.20
N LYS A 37 4.83 -9.94 13.74
CA LYS A 37 4.60 -9.77 15.18
C LYS A 37 4.99 -11.03 15.96
N ARG A 38 4.59 -12.22 15.50
CA ARG A 38 4.94 -13.50 16.13
C ARG A 38 6.45 -13.75 16.12
N PHE A 39 7.14 -13.40 15.03
CA PHE A 39 8.59 -13.53 14.93
C PHE A 39 9.33 -12.56 15.86
N LEU A 40 8.88 -11.31 15.93
CA LEU A 40 9.50 -10.27 16.75
C LEU A 40 9.28 -10.53 18.26
N TRP A 41 8.09 -11.01 18.64
CA TRP A 41 7.67 -11.16 20.03
C TRP A 41 7.81 -12.59 20.57
N LYS A 42 8.35 -13.55 19.81
CA LYS A 42 8.73 -14.85 20.36
C LYS A 42 10.00 -14.71 21.22
N ARG A 43 9.81 -14.30 22.48
CA ARG A 43 10.72 -14.62 23.58
C ARG A 43 9.95 -15.46 24.60
N ASP A 44 10.24 -16.74 24.57
CA ASP A 44 9.90 -17.76 25.57
C ASP A 44 8.43 -18.19 25.68
N ALA A 45 8.21 -19.50 25.70
CA ALA A 45 6.90 -20.17 25.66
C ALA A 45 6.10 -20.07 26.97
N GLN A 46 6.53 -19.23 27.92
CA GLN A 46 5.98 -19.14 29.28
C GLN A 46 5.57 -17.73 29.73
N SER A 47 5.79 -16.67 28.94
CA SER A 47 5.41 -15.32 29.37
C SER A 47 4.02 -14.91 28.86
N LYS A 48 3.03 -14.87 29.78
CA LYS A 48 1.75 -14.17 29.59
C LYS A 48 1.98 -12.65 29.66
N GLY A 49 2.79 -12.10 28.76
CA GLY A 49 3.04 -10.66 28.65
C GLY A 49 2.18 -10.06 27.54
N LYS A 50 1.23 -9.18 27.88
CA LYS A 50 0.56 -8.33 26.88
C LYS A 50 1.65 -7.51 26.16
N ALA A 51 1.65 -7.53 24.83
CA ALA A 51 2.59 -6.73 24.03
C ALA A 51 2.36 -5.24 24.33
N LEU A 52 3.29 -4.62 25.08
CA LEU A 52 3.20 -3.24 25.58
C LEU A 52 3.60 -2.18 24.55
N ILE A 53 3.87 -2.56 23.30
CA ILE A 53 4.29 -1.60 22.27
C ILE A 53 3.34 -1.73 21.09
N ALA A 54 2.49 -0.71 20.93
CA ALA A 54 1.67 -0.54 19.75
C ALA A 54 2.56 -0.57 18.50
N TRP A 55 2.14 -1.30 17.48
CA TRP A 55 2.81 -1.39 16.18
C TRP A 55 2.78 -0.05 15.40
N GLU A 56 2.35 1.04 16.06
CA GLU A 56 2.39 2.40 15.56
C GLU A 56 3.84 2.86 15.45
N CYS A 57 4.47 2.47 14.35
CA CYS A 57 5.28 3.27 13.43
C CYS A 57 5.81 4.64 13.93
N TRP A 58 6.51 4.70 15.06
CA TRP A 58 7.28 5.89 15.42
C TRP A 58 8.52 6.02 14.53
N PRO A 59 8.84 7.23 14.01
CA PRO A 59 10.11 7.46 13.32
C PRO A 59 11.28 7.17 14.27
N LYS A 60 12.45 6.76 13.73
CA LYS A 60 13.66 6.45 14.51
C LYS A 60 14.03 7.50 15.57
N VAL A 61 13.65 8.75 15.31
CA VAL A 61 13.87 9.91 16.20
C VAL A 61 13.19 9.74 17.57
N ALA A 62 12.09 8.98 17.63
CA ALA A 62 11.36 8.69 18.87
C ALA A 62 11.59 7.25 19.39
N GLY A 63 12.68 6.60 18.96
CA GLY A 63 13.01 5.23 19.43
C GLY A 63 12.19 4.10 18.80
N GLY A 64 11.34 4.39 17.81
CA GLY A 64 10.57 3.39 17.08
C GLY A 64 11.39 2.56 16.09
N LEU A 65 10.98 1.29 15.90
CA LEU A 65 11.44 0.50 14.77
C LEU A 65 10.91 1.16 13.48
N ASN A 66 11.79 1.57 12.57
CA ASN A 66 11.48 2.19 11.27
C ASN A 66 10.77 1.23 10.29
N ILE A 67 9.61 0.71 10.71
CA ILE A 67 8.80 -0.28 10.03
C ILE A 67 7.92 0.47 9.03
N THR A 68 8.04 0.11 7.76
CA THR A 68 7.15 0.59 6.70
C THR A 68 5.74 0.06 6.94
N ASP A 69 4.77 0.96 7.01
CA ASP A 69 3.35 0.59 7.01
C ASP A 69 3.00 -0.11 5.68
N VAL A 70 2.82 -1.43 5.76
CA VAL A 70 2.54 -2.30 4.61
C VAL A 70 1.19 -2.02 3.97
N TYR A 71 0.22 -1.47 4.71
CA TYR A 71 -1.10 -1.10 4.19
C TYR A 71 -1.04 0.20 3.40
N ILE A 72 -0.40 1.24 3.95
CA ILE A 72 -0.20 2.51 3.23
C ILE A 72 0.66 2.26 1.99
N TRP A 73 1.68 1.40 2.08
CA TRP A 73 2.50 1.02 0.93
C TRP A 73 1.66 0.32 -0.14
N ASN A 74 0.78 -0.61 0.24
CA ASN A 74 -0.11 -1.28 -0.69
C ASN A 74 -1.11 -0.30 -1.33
N LYS A 75 -1.68 0.64 -0.58
CA LYS A 75 -2.52 1.72 -1.14
C LYS A 75 -1.75 2.52 -2.21
N ALA A 76 -0.53 2.96 -1.88
CA ALA A 76 0.34 3.68 -2.82
C ALA A 76 0.68 2.87 -4.08
N ALA A 77 0.85 1.55 -3.94
CA ALA A 77 1.08 0.65 -5.06
C ALA A 77 -0.15 0.52 -5.97
N ILE A 78 -1.36 0.41 -5.38
CA ILE A 78 -2.61 0.38 -6.14
C ILE A 78 -2.83 1.69 -6.90
N LEU A 79 -2.52 2.84 -6.27
CA LEU A 79 -2.56 4.13 -6.95
C LEU A 79 -1.58 4.20 -8.13
N LYS A 80 -0.41 3.56 -8.04
CA LYS A 80 0.49 3.42 -9.19
C LYS A 80 -0.15 2.62 -10.33
N HIS A 81 -0.93 1.59 -10.02
CA HIS A 81 -1.67 0.84 -11.04
C HIS A 81 -2.75 1.71 -11.70
N LEU A 82 -3.48 2.50 -10.93
CA LEU A 82 -4.47 3.46 -11.44
C LEU A 82 -3.80 4.50 -12.37
N TRP A 83 -2.67 5.07 -11.94
CA TRP A 83 -1.91 6.00 -12.76
C TRP A 83 -1.40 5.37 -14.07
N ASN A 84 -0.86 4.15 -14.02
CA ASN A 84 -0.43 3.47 -15.25
C ASN A 84 -1.62 3.19 -16.20
N LEU A 85 -2.81 2.93 -15.64
CA LEU A 85 -4.03 2.71 -16.41
C LEU A 85 -4.48 4.00 -17.12
N ALA A 86 -4.41 5.14 -16.42
CA ALA A 86 -4.70 6.46 -16.98
C ALA A 86 -3.70 6.86 -18.08
N GLN A 87 -2.40 6.65 -17.84
CA GLN A 87 -1.33 6.97 -18.80
C GLN A 87 -1.20 5.96 -19.95
N LYS A 88 -2.08 4.96 -20.04
CA LYS A 88 -2.05 3.90 -21.06
C LYS A 88 -0.65 3.29 -21.27
N LYS A 89 0.07 3.02 -20.18
CA LYS A 89 1.42 2.44 -20.31
C LYS A 89 1.37 1.08 -21.02
N ASP A 90 2.36 0.81 -21.87
CA ASP A 90 2.53 -0.45 -22.61
C ASP A 90 2.94 -1.62 -21.71
N LYS A 91 2.07 -1.96 -20.75
CA LYS A 91 2.16 -3.20 -19.97
C LYS A 91 1.05 -4.12 -20.45
N LEU A 92 1.38 -5.40 -20.62
CA LEU A 92 0.45 -6.40 -21.15
C LEU A 92 -0.92 -6.40 -20.43
N TRP A 93 -0.92 -6.37 -19.09
CA TRP A 93 -2.16 -6.35 -18.31
C TRP A 93 -2.96 -5.04 -18.48
N ILE A 94 -2.29 -3.91 -18.75
CA ILE A 94 -2.94 -2.61 -18.99
C ILE A 94 -3.60 -2.61 -20.36
N VAL A 95 -2.88 -3.06 -21.39
CA VAL A 95 -3.43 -3.25 -22.74
C VAL A 95 -4.63 -4.20 -22.68
N TRP A 96 -4.51 -5.31 -21.95
CA TRP A 96 -5.60 -6.26 -21.78
C TRP A 96 -6.82 -5.64 -21.09
N VAL A 97 -6.63 -4.87 -20.00
CA VAL A 97 -7.73 -4.15 -19.33
C VAL A 97 -8.36 -3.11 -20.26
N HIS A 98 -7.55 -2.39 -21.05
CA HIS A 98 -8.05 -1.41 -22.00
C HIS A 98 -8.90 -2.05 -23.10
N THR A 99 -8.43 -3.16 -23.68
CA THR A 99 -9.12 -3.88 -24.74
C THR A 99 -10.40 -4.56 -24.25
N TYR A 100 -10.36 -5.19 -23.08
CA TYR A 100 -11.46 -6.03 -22.60
C TYR A 100 -12.53 -5.27 -21.81
N TYR A 101 -12.10 -4.38 -20.90
CA TYR A 101 -13.01 -3.67 -19.98
C TYR A 101 -13.29 -2.23 -20.38
N ILE A 102 -12.25 -1.48 -20.78
CA ILE A 102 -12.40 -0.04 -21.04
C ILE A 102 -13.00 0.22 -22.44
N LYS A 103 -12.66 -0.61 -23.43
CA LYS A 103 -13.21 -0.56 -24.81
C LYS A 103 -13.18 0.86 -25.41
N GLY A 104 -12.11 1.61 -25.17
CA GLY A 104 -11.91 2.97 -25.69
C GLY A 104 -12.53 4.11 -24.87
N LYS A 105 -13.18 3.82 -23.74
CA LYS A 105 -13.73 4.83 -22.81
C LYS A 105 -12.69 5.34 -21.79
N GLY A 106 -13.05 6.28 -20.93
CA GLY A 106 -12.20 6.64 -19.78
C GLY A 106 -12.18 5.54 -18.71
N PRO A 107 -11.09 5.38 -17.91
CA PRO A 107 -11.05 4.41 -16.80
C PRO A 107 -12.19 4.57 -15.78
N TRP A 108 -12.72 5.79 -15.67
CA TRP A 108 -13.82 6.20 -14.78
C TRP A 108 -15.22 5.89 -15.33
N GLU A 109 -15.34 5.60 -16.63
CA GLU A 109 -16.63 5.38 -17.30
C GLU A 109 -17.02 3.90 -17.39
N VAL A 110 -16.13 3.00 -16.95
CA VAL A 110 -16.38 1.56 -17.02
C VAL A 110 -17.36 1.16 -15.91
N ALA A 111 -18.56 0.73 -16.31
CA ALA A 111 -19.55 0.12 -15.43
C ALA A 111 -18.96 -1.15 -14.78
N GLY A 112 -18.46 -1.02 -13.56
CA GLY A 112 -17.66 -2.01 -12.84
C GLY A 112 -18.36 -3.33 -12.47
N GLN A 113 -19.50 -3.68 -13.06
CA GLN A 113 -20.18 -4.94 -12.78
C GLN A 113 -19.55 -6.14 -13.51
N GLN A 114 -19.04 -5.94 -14.73
CA GLN A 114 -18.40 -7.02 -15.53
C GLN A 114 -16.88 -7.11 -15.29
N ALA A 115 -16.30 -6.13 -14.57
CA ALA A 115 -14.87 -6.09 -14.29
C ALA A 115 -14.48 -7.03 -13.15
N SER A 116 -13.29 -7.65 -13.25
CA SER A 116 -12.74 -8.46 -12.16
C SER A 116 -12.60 -7.62 -10.89
N TRP A 117 -12.70 -8.27 -9.71
CA TRP A 117 -12.54 -7.60 -8.41
C TRP A 117 -11.29 -6.72 -8.34
N MET A 118 -10.20 -7.19 -8.95
CA MET A 118 -8.92 -6.50 -9.01
C MET A 118 -9.01 -5.18 -9.81
N VAL A 119 -9.59 -5.22 -11.00
CA VAL A 119 -9.76 -4.03 -11.86
C VAL A 119 -10.68 -3.01 -11.19
N ARG A 120 -11.78 -3.48 -10.58
CA ARG A 120 -12.67 -2.62 -9.79
C ARG A 120 -11.94 -1.91 -8.65
N LYS A 121 -11.07 -2.64 -7.93
CA LYS A 121 -10.28 -2.06 -6.84
C LYS A 121 -9.26 -1.02 -7.30
N ILE A 122 -8.71 -1.16 -8.51
CA ILE A 122 -7.82 -0.16 -9.10
C ILE A 122 -8.62 1.09 -9.50
N ILE A 123 -9.72 0.92 -10.22
CA ILE A 123 -10.55 2.05 -10.70
C ILE A 123 -11.10 2.85 -9.53
N GLN A 124 -11.56 2.17 -8.48
CA GLN A 124 -12.08 2.78 -7.27
C GLN A 124 -10.98 3.30 -6.34
N ALA A 125 -9.69 3.26 -6.69
CA ALA A 125 -8.63 3.69 -5.77
C ALA A 125 -8.54 5.22 -5.62
N ASP A 126 -9.24 5.97 -6.48
CA ASP A 126 -9.37 7.42 -6.46
C ASP A 126 -9.90 7.96 -5.11
N HIS A 127 -10.79 7.24 -4.42
CA HIS A 127 -11.28 7.67 -3.10
C HIS A 127 -10.13 7.90 -2.09
N TRP A 128 -9.03 7.15 -2.15
CA TRP A 128 -7.90 7.37 -1.24
C TRP A 128 -7.14 8.68 -1.53
N ILE A 129 -7.18 9.15 -2.77
CA ILE A 129 -6.62 10.44 -3.19
C ILE A 129 -7.53 11.56 -2.67
N SER A 130 -8.83 11.40 -2.82
CA SER A 130 -9.85 12.34 -2.31
C SER A 130 -9.83 12.45 -0.79
N GLU A 131 -9.75 11.32 -0.07
CA GLU A 131 -9.59 11.28 1.39
C GLU A 131 -8.30 11.97 1.85
N ALA A 132 -7.25 11.92 1.02
CA ALA A 132 -5.97 12.55 1.29
C ALA A 132 -5.95 14.06 0.96
N GLY A 133 -7.02 14.60 0.36
CA GLY A 133 -7.07 16.00 -0.10
C GLY A 133 -6.09 16.30 -1.23
N ILE A 134 -5.61 15.27 -1.94
CA ILE A 134 -4.69 15.43 -3.06
C ILE A 134 -5.55 15.58 -4.33
N PRO A 135 -5.38 16.63 -5.14
CA PRO A 135 -6.12 16.74 -6.38
C PRO A 135 -5.70 15.64 -7.38
N MET A 136 -6.68 15.00 -8.02
CA MET A 136 -6.46 13.92 -8.99
C MET A 136 -5.52 14.36 -10.14
N THR A 137 -5.60 15.62 -10.56
CA THR A 137 -4.77 16.23 -11.61
C THR A 137 -3.29 16.22 -11.26
N GLU A 138 -2.92 16.51 -10.02
CA GLU A 138 -1.51 16.49 -9.58
C GLU A 138 -0.89 15.10 -9.72
N ILE A 139 -1.70 14.05 -9.62
CA ILE A 139 -1.23 12.67 -9.77
C ILE A 139 -1.22 12.26 -11.24
N MET A 140 -2.24 12.63 -12.01
CA MET A 140 -2.40 12.22 -13.40
C MET A 140 -1.44 12.95 -14.34
N ASP A 141 -1.23 14.24 -14.11
CA ASP A 141 -0.35 15.09 -14.93
C ASP A 141 1.13 14.88 -14.58
N ALA A 142 1.43 14.08 -13.56
CA ALA A 142 2.80 13.75 -13.21
C ALA A 142 3.47 12.95 -14.34
N ASN A 143 4.67 13.37 -14.74
CA ASN A 143 5.51 12.65 -15.72
C ASN A 143 5.92 11.26 -15.20
N ASP A 144 6.09 11.12 -13.89
CA ASP A 144 6.46 9.87 -13.23
C ASP A 144 5.65 9.61 -11.95
N PHE A 145 5.46 8.32 -11.64
CA PHE A 145 4.81 7.90 -10.42
C PHE A 145 5.67 6.87 -9.69
N THR A 146 6.11 7.26 -8.48
CA THR A 146 6.88 6.38 -7.59
C THR A 146 6.07 6.02 -6.35
N ILE A 147 5.95 4.72 -6.03
CA ILE A 147 5.23 4.21 -4.85
C ILE A 147 5.75 4.87 -3.58
N LYS A 148 7.07 5.04 -3.45
CA LYS A 148 7.71 5.69 -2.30
C LYS A 148 7.31 7.16 -2.13
N SER A 149 7.12 7.90 -3.23
CA SER A 149 6.65 9.29 -3.18
C SER A 149 5.20 9.34 -2.71
N MET A 150 4.34 8.53 -3.33
CA MET A 150 2.94 8.43 -2.93
C MET A 150 2.76 7.94 -1.49
N TYR A 151 3.55 6.96 -1.07
CA TYR A 151 3.58 6.48 0.31
C TYR A 151 3.88 7.60 1.30
N LYS A 152 4.85 8.47 1.02
CA LYS A 152 5.15 9.64 1.86
C LYS A 152 3.99 10.63 1.91
N LYS A 153 3.35 10.90 0.76
CA LYS A 153 2.16 11.78 0.69
C LYS A 153 1.01 11.23 1.53
N LEU A 154 0.67 9.95 1.37
CA LEU A 154 -0.37 9.27 2.15
C LEU A 154 -0.03 9.16 3.64
N ARG A 155 1.25 8.97 3.99
CA ARG A 155 1.70 8.85 5.39
C ARG A 155 1.73 10.19 6.12
N GLY A 156 2.10 11.28 5.46
CA GLY A 156 2.15 12.63 6.05
C GLY A 156 0.79 13.13 6.54
N ILE A 157 -0.29 12.52 6.07
CA ILE A 157 -1.67 12.82 6.47
C ILE A 157 -2.06 11.99 7.70
N SER A 158 -1.58 10.75 7.82
CA SER A 158 -1.81 9.87 8.98
C SER A 158 -1.09 10.33 10.26
N SER A 159 -0.11 11.24 10.18
CA SER A 159 0.54 11.83 11.36
C SER A 159 -0.24 13.00 11.99
N LYS A 160 -1.41 13.38 11.45
CA LYS A 160 -2.27 14.43 12.03
C LYS A 160 -3.45 13.91 12.87
N CYS A 161 -3.64 12.60 13.02
CA CYS A 161 -4.80 12.06 13.75
C CYS A 161 -4.42 11.01 14.81
N HIS A 162 -3.72 11.44 15.86
CA HIS A 162 -3.91 10.98 17.24
C HIS A 162 -3.16 11.92 18.18
N GLY A 163 -3.58 13.18 18.15
CA GLY A 163 -3.42 14.11 19.26
C GLY A 163 -4.82 14.46 19.72
N GLU A 164 -5.04 14.36 21.03
CA GLU A 164 -6.22 14.79 21.79
C GLU A 164 -7.34 13.74 21.96
N GLY A 165 -7.55 13.39 23.23
CA GLY A 165 -8.50 12.42 23.76
C GLY A 165 -7.97 11.79 25.04
#